data_AF-A0A2E7NQX2-F1
#
_entry.id   AF-A0A2E7NQX2-F1
#
_cell.length_a   1.000
_cell.length_b   1.000
_cell.length_c   1.000
_cell.angle_alpha   90.00
_cell.angle_beta   90.00
_cell.angle_gamma   90.00
#
_symmetry.space_group_name_H-M   'P 1'
#
loop_
_entity.id
_entity.type
_entity.pdbx_description
1 polymer ?
#
loop_
_entity_poly.entity_id
_entity_poly.type
_entity_poly.pdbx_seq_one_letter_code
_entity_poly.pdbx_strand_id
1 'polypeptide(L)'
;MQSRPRTSWFANVPNPCSFGCVVLLLSGFATAHAADKTTTPTPISVSGVKPHVEWLADPARRGRSGESARESANYLRDHFRRLKLRPLFGDSYFQPLPGRADEKKTTPRTIGRNVGAILPGRKSDEIVILSAHYDHLGVSKNSVYPGADDNASGVALMLEIARHLANRKTPPDRTIAFVGFDLEERLLWGSRWFAAHPPWPLERVKLFITADMVGRSLGNLPLPTVFCLGSEHAPQLRTVLDRVGSPRGLEVARLGADLVGTRSDYGPFRDRKVPFLFFSTGEHPDYHTPRDTPEKVDFPKLARITNLVLAILTEVADGRADPEWVDKVQLGLDEPRALHRITSLMMEEERLKGLTDLQKLLVSTTRNKCRQILDAGKITADDRKWLVRASALLLFSVF
;
A
#
# COMPACT_ATOMS: atom_id res chain seq x y z
N MET A 1 -68.86 37.74 30.99
CA MET A 1 -68.74 39.16 31.37
C MET A 1 -67.98 39.86 30.25
N GLN A 2 -68.71 40.65 29.45
CA GLN A 2 -68.50 42.10 29.26
C GLN A 2 -67.20 42.39 28.48
N SER A 3 -67.16 43.18 27.40
CA SER A 3 -68.13 44.08 26.81
C SER A 3 -67.49 44.67 25.54
N ARG A 4 -68.20 44.55 24.41
CA ARG A 4 -68.65 45.61 23.49
C ARG A 4 -67.77 46.86 23.17
N PRO A 5 -68.03 47.48 21.99
CA PRO A 5 -67.06 48.00 21.03
C PRO A 5 -67.11 49.54 20.94
N ARG A 6 -66.49 50.15 19.90
CA ARG A 6 -67.06 51.19 19.00
C ARG A 6 -65.94 52.04 18.33
N THR A 7 -65.89 52.05 16.99
CA THR A 7 -66.28 53.16 16.05
C THR A 7 -65.30 54.35 16.09
N SER A 8 -64.90 55.08 15.05
CA SER A 8 -65.28 55.30 13.63
C SER A 8 -64.34 56.45 13.16
N TRP A 9 -64.01 56.68 11.89
CA TRP A 9 -64.76 57.51 10.92
C TRP A 9 -63.86 57.75 9.67
N PHE A 10 -64.46 57.65 8.47
CA PHE A 10 -64.44 58.55 7.28
C PHE A 10 -63.16 59.37 6.95
N ALA A 11 -62.73 59.63 5.70
CA ALA A 11 -63.29 59.49 4.35
C ALA A 11 -62.19 59.85 3.30
N ASN A 12 -62.54 59.63 2.02
CA ASN A 12 -62.12 60.33 0.79
C ASN A 12 -61.11 59.67 -0.19
N VAL A 13 -61.61 59.64 -1.43
CA VAL A 13 -61.18 59.16 -2.78
C VAL A 13 -60.43 60.32 -3.50
N PRO A 14 -59.68 60.24 -4.66
CA PRO A 14 -59.55 59.22 -5.73
C PRO A 14 -58.13 58.81 -6.24
N ASN A 15 -58.14 57.70 -7.01
CA ASN A 15 -57.28 57.19 -8.12
C ASN A 15 -56.44 58.18 -8.99
N PRO A 16 -55.53 57.72 -9.91
CA PRO A 16 -55.17 56.34 -10.32
C PRO A 16 -53.65 56.06 -10.55
N CYS A 17 -53.37 54.86 -11.07
CA CYS A 17 -52.19 54.42 -11.85
C CYS A 17 -51.00 53.84 -11.06
N SER A 18 -50.91 52.50 -11.01
CA SER A 18 -49.91 51.72 -11.77
C SER A 18 -49.78 50.29 -11.21
N PHE A 19 -49.69 49.33 -12.11
CA PHE A 19 -49.53 47.89 -11.86
C PHE A 19 -48.29 47.55 -11.00
N GLY A 20 -48.44 46.62 -10.06
CA GLY A 20 -47.31 45.98 -9.37
C GLY A 20 -47.75 44.95 -8.34
N CYS A 21 -47.61 43.66 -8.67
CA CYS A 21 -47.99 42.52 -7.83
C CYS A 21 -47.38 42.55 -6.41
N VAL A 22 -48.26 42.41 -5.42
CA VAL A 22 -47.92 42.12 -4.02
C VAL A 22 -47.63 40.62 -3.88
N VAL A 23 -46.43 40.28 -3.42
CA VAL A 23 -46.09 38.92 -2.97
C VAL A 23 -46.21 38.87 -1.45
N LEU A 24 -47.07 37.97 -0.98
CA LEU A 24 -47.28 37.60 0.43
C LEU A 24 -45.98 37.04 1.04
N LEU A 25 -45.52 37.66 2.14
CA LEU A 25 -44.48 37.11 3.01
C LEU A 25 -45.11 36.13 4.00
N LEU A 26 -44.97 34.83 3.74
CA LEU A 26 -45.16 33.77 4.74
C LEU A 26 -43.81 33.46 5.39
N SER A 27 -43.71 33.71 6.69
CA SER A 27 -42.57 33.38 7.53
C SER A 27 -42.50 31.87 7.80
N GLY A 28 -41.70 31.16 7.00
CA GLY A 28 -41.30 29.78 7.28
C GLY A 28 -40.06 29.75 8.17
N PHE A 29 -40.18 29.25 9.40
CA PHE A 29 -39.04 28.81 10.21
C PHE A 29 -38.40 27.59 9.54
N ALA A 30 -37.36 27.81 8.74
CA ALA A 30 -36.48 26.74 8.28
C ALA A 30 -35.47 26.43 9.39
N THR A 31 -35.66 25.31 10.09
CA THR A 31 -34.58 24.69 10.84
C THR A 31 -33.51 24.25 9.85
N ALA A 32 -32.46 25.06 9.70
CA ALA A 32 -31.27 24.67 8.95
C ALA A 32 -30.66 23.45 9.65
N HIS A 33 -30.92 22.26 9.12
CA HIS A 33 -30.06 21.12 9.35
C HIS A 33 -28.70 21.52 8.78
N ALA A 34 -27.77 21.85 9.66
CA ALA A 34 -26.37 21.94 9.30
C ALA A 34 -25.99 20.58 8.73
N ALA A 35 -25.90 20.49 7.40
CA ALA A 35 -25.26 19.38 6.74
C ALA A 35 -23.87 19.27 7.35
N ASP A 36 -23.62 18.19 8.10
CA ASP A 36 -22.29 17.85 8.59
C ASP A 36 -21.40 17.82 7.35
N LYS A 37 -20.55 18.84 7.21
CA LYS A 37 -19.53 18.86 6.18
C LYS A 37 -18.63 17.68 6.53
N THR A 38 -18.91 16.52 5.94
CA THR A 38 -17.99 15.40 5.90
C THR A 38 -16.73 15.93 5.21
N THR A 39 -15.78 16.41 6.00
CA THR A 39 -14.45 16.77 5.50
C THR A 39 -13.86 15.48 5.01
N THR A 40 -13.94 15.25 3.70
CA THR A 40 -13.18 14.20 3.03
C THR A 40 -11.74 14.36 3.50
N PRO A 41 -11.17 13.35 4.16
CA PRO A 41 -9.85 13.52 4.76
C PRO A 41 -8.84 13.82 3.65
N THR A 42 -7.97 14.79 3.90
CA THR A 42 -7.02 15.29 2.90
C THR A 42 -6.18 14.14 2.36
N PRO A 43 -6.04 14.01 1.02
CA PRO A 43 -5.19 12.98 0.42
C PRO A 43 -3.78 13.02 0.99
N ILE A 44 -3.15 11.86 1.12
CA ILE A 44 -1.76 11.76 1.58
C ILE A 44 -0.87 12.43 0.52
N SER A 45 -0.03 13.36 0.95
CA SER A 45 0.80 14.19 0.07
C SER A 45 2.29 13.87 0.24
N VAL A 46 3.12 14.46 -0.63
CA VAL A 46 4.59 14.42 -0.52
C VAL A 46 5.05 14.84 0.88
N SER A 47 4.46 15.88 1.47
CA SER A 47 4.84 16.37 2.80
C SER A 47 4.52 15.38 3.93
N GLY A 48 3.65 14.39 3.69
CA GLY A 48 3.38 13.30 4.64
C GLY A 48 4.43 12.20 4.57
N VAL A 49 4.72 11.70 3.37
CA VAL A 49 5.63 10.54 3.20
C VAL A 49 7.11 10.91 3.26
N LYS A 50 7.48 12.09 2.74
CA LYS A 50 8.89 12.49 2.57
C LYS A 50 9.69 12.54 3.88
N PRO A 51 9.18 13.14 4.98
CA PRO A 51 9.93 13.20 6.23
C PRO A 51 10.27 11.84 6.83
N HIS A 52 9.42 10.82 6.60
CA HIS A 52 9.69 9.46 7.06
C HIS A 52 10.86 8.82 6.31
N VAL A 53 10.86 8.96 4.97
CA VAL A 53 11.94 8.43 4.13
C VAL A 53 13.26 9.10 4.47
N GLU A 54 13.27 10.44 4.54
CA GLU A 54 14.48 11.20 4.88
C GLU A 54 15.04 10.82 6.25
N TRP A 55 14.18 10.64 7.27
CA TRP A 55 14.64 10.23 8.59
C TRP A 55 15.19 8.80 8.61
N LEU A 56 14.50 7.85 7.96
CA LEU A 56 14.88 6.44 7.98
C LEU A 56 16.15 6.17 7.17
N ALA A 57 16.35 6.88 6.08
CA ALA A 57 17.52 6.75 5.21
C ALA A 57 18.60 7.82 5.50
N ASP A 58 18.47 8.58 6.58
CA ASP A 58 19.54 9.48 7.04
C ASP A 58 20.80 8.65 7.37
N PRO A 59 22.00 9.06 6.93
CA PRO A 59 23.25 8.37 7.24
C PRO A 59 23.48 8.12 8.75
N ALA A 60 22.93 8.96 9.63
CA ALA A 60 22.96 8.77 11.08
C ALA A 60 22.23 7.49 11.53
N ARG A 61 21.31 6.95 10.73
CA ARG A 61 20.66 5.65 10.96
C ARG A 61 21.52 4.46 10.51
N ARG A 62 22.71 4.70 9.96
CA ARG A 62 23.73 3.67 9.67
C ARG A 62 23.16 2.45 8.93
N GLY A 63 22.24 2.68 8.01
CA GLY A 63 21.60 1.63 7.19
C GLY A 63 20.74 0.61 7.93
N ARG A 64 20.21 0.95 9.11
CA ARG A 64 19.15 0.18 9.80
C ARG A 64 19.43 -1.32 9.96
N SER A 65 20.62 -1.68 10.44
CA SER A 65 20.99 -3.05 10.79
C SER A 65 21.44 -3.16 12.26
N GLY A 66 21.12 -4.26 12.92
CA GLY A 66 21.52 -4.49 14.32
C GLY A 66 21.00 -3.40 15.26
N GLU A 67 21.89 -2.60 15.87
CA GLU A 67 21.46 -1.55 16.80
C GLU A 67 20.68 -0.43 16.11
N SER A 68 21.07 -0.02 14.90
CA SER A 68 20.34 1.04 14.21
C SER A 68 18.97 0.59 13.70
N ALA A 69 18.78 -0.71 13.44
CA ALA A 69 17.45 -1.29 13.22
C ALA A 69 16.55 -1.07 14.45
N ARG A 70 17.10 -1.20 15.67
CA ARG A 70 16.35 -0.95 16.92
C ARG A 70 15.93 0.52 17.06
N GLU A 71 16.75 1.45 16.59
CA GLU A 71 16.39 2.87 16.53
C GLU A 71 15.19 3.09 15.60
N SER A 72 15.17 2.46 14.42
CA SER A 72 14.02 2.46 13.52
C SER A 72 12.79 1.79 14.15
N ALA A 73 12.98 0.68 14.87
CA ALA A 73 11.88 0.01 15.58
C ALA A 73 11.23 0.94 16.63
N ASN A 74 12.04 1.69 17.36
CA ASN A 74 11.58 2.70 18.31
C ASN A 74 10.84 3.85 17.61
N TYR A 75 11.32 4.29 16.44
CA TYR A 75 10.65 5.30 15.62
C TYR A 75 9.24 4.87 15.23
N LEU A 76 9.06 3.66 14.71
CA LEU A 76 7.73 3.12 14.38
C LEU A 76 6.83 3.07 15.62
N ARG A 77 7.33 2.51 16.73
CA ARG A 77 6.60 2.46 18.01
C ARG A 77 6.14 3.86 18.43
N ASP A 78 7.00 4.87 18.37
CA ASP A 78 6.68 6.21 18.83
C ASP A 78 5.65 6.90 17.94
N HIS A 79 5.67 6.63 16.63
CA HIS A 79 4.58 7.03 15.73
C HIS A 79 3.27 6.36 16.11
N PHE A 80 3.25 5.04 16.32
CA PHE A 80 2.05 4.33 16.74
C PHE A 80 1.48 4.82 18.08
N ARG A 81 2.35 5.11 19.05
CA ARG A 81 1.96 5.69 20.35
C ARG A 81 1.36 7.09 20.21
N ARG A 82 1.95 7.96 19.39
CA ARG A 82 1.39 9.30 19.11
C ARG A 82 -0.01 9.22 18.50
N LEU A 83 -0.25 8.20 17.67
CA LEU A 83 -1.55 7.91 17.07
C LEU A 83 -2.52 7.18 18.02
N LYS A 84 -2.10 6.88 19.27
CA LYS A 84 -2.87 6.13 20.27
C LYS A 84 -3.32 4.74 19.79
N LEU A 85 -2.58 4.14 18.86
CA LEU A 85 -2.80 2.76 18.44
C LEU A 85 -2.39 1.80 19.56
N ARG A 86 -3.13 0.72 19.74
CA ARG A 86 -2.84 -0.25 20.82
C ARG A 86 -1.64 -1.12 20.43
N PRO A 87 -0.82 -1.58 21.40
CA PRO A 87 0.24 -2.53 21.10
C PRO A 87 -0.33 -3.84 20.53
N LEU A 88 0.42 -4.46 19.61
CA LEU A 88 -0.01 -5.69 18.93
C LEU A 88 0.25 -6.96 19.74
N PHE A 89 1.34 -7.00 20.51
CA PHE A 89 1.85 -8.21 21.15
C PHE A 89 1.56 -8.16 22.66
N GLY A 90 0.27 -8.16 23.01
CA GLY A 90 -0.19 -7.92 24.39
C GLY A 90 0.06 -6.47 24.79
N ASP A 91 0.80 -6.25 25.87
CA ASP A 91 1.17 -4.91 26.34
C ASP A 91 2.42 -4.34 25.62
N SER A 92 2.96 -5.06 24.63
CA SER A 92 4.18 -4.70 23.91
C SER A 92 3.91 -4.38 22.44
N TYR A 93 4.60 -3.35 21.93
CA TYR A 93 4.68 -3.09 20.48
C TYR A 93 5.71 -3.99 19.81
N PHE A 94 6.52 -4.74 20.55
CA PHE A 94 7.63 -5.52 20.03
C PHE A 94 7.40 -7.02 20.15
N GLN A 95 7.65 -7.75 19.06
CA GLN A 95 7.80 -9.20 19.05
C GLN A 95 9.29 -9.54 18.88
N PRO A 96 9.95 -10.09 19.89
CA PRO A 96 11.37 -10.42 19.80
C PRO A 96 11.61 -11.54 18.77
N LEU A 97 12.66 -11.40 17.96
CA LEU A 97 13.09 -12.38 16.98
C LEU A 97 14.26 -13.21 17.53
N PRO A 98 14.13 -14.53 17.65
CA PRO A 98 15.22 -15.37 18.11
C PRO A 98 16.30 -15.51 17.03
N GLY A 99 17.55 -15.63 17.46
CA GLY A 99 18.66 -16.06 16.62
C GLY A 99 18.78 -17.58 16.60
N ARG A 100 19.90 -18.06 16.03
CA ARG A 100 20.23 -19.48 16.07
C ARG A 100 20.30 -19.98 17.52
N ALA A 101 19.67 -21.11 17.80
CA ALA A 101 19.81 -21.80 19.07
C ALA A 101 21.29 -22.18 19.27
N ASP A 102 21.85 -21.82 20.41
CA ASP A 102 23.17 -22.26 20.84
C ASP A 102 22.97 -23.56 21.61
N GLU A 103 23.62 -24.66 21.20
CA GLU A 103 23.48 -25.97 21.87
C GLU A 103 23.80 -25.92 23.36
N LYS A 104 24.55 -24.90 23.81
CA LYS A 104 24.90 -24.68 25.21
C LYS A 104 23.97 -23.73 25.97
N LYS A 105 23.01 -23.08 25.30
CA LYS A 105 22.05 -22.16 25.93
C LYS A 105 20.62 -22.64 25.73
N THR A 106 19.87 -22.73 26.82
CA THR A 106 18.47 -23.16 26.81
C THR A 106 17.53 -22.18 26.10
N THR A 107 17.93 -20.91 25.93
CA THR A 107 17.14 -19.88 25.23
C THR A 107 17.95 -19.20 24.12
N PRO A 108 17.45 -19.13 22.87
CA PRO A 108 18.11 -18.41 21.78
C PRO A 108 18.25 -16.92 22.09
N ARG A 109 19.37 -16.31 21.67
CA ARG A 109 19.58 -14.86 21.79
C ARG A 109 18.61 -14.10 20.88
N THR A 110 17.97 -13.05 21.36
CA THR A 110 17.19 -12.13 20.51
C THR A 110 18.11 -11.34 19.56
N ILE A 111 17.87 -11.43 18.26
CA ILE A 111 18.69 -10.79 17.21
C ILE A 111 17.98 -9.63 16.49
N GLY A 112 16.67 -9.49 16.65
CA GLY A 112 15.85 -8.44 16.05
C GLY A 112 14.50 -8.33 16.76
N ARG A 113 13.60 -7.48 16.27
CA ARG A 113 12.23 -7.36 16.80
C ARG A 113 11.25 -6.91 15.72
N ASN A 114 10.13 -7.59 15.52
CA ASN A 114 9.05 -6.95 14.75
C ASN A 114 8.41 -5.86 15.60
N VAL A 115 7.87 -4.82 14.96
CA VAL A 115 7.08 -3.77 15.60
C VAL A 115 5.63 -3.86 15.13
N GLY A 116 4.67 -3.77 16.03
CA GLY A 116 3.27 -3.84 15.63
C GLY A 116 2.33 -3.06 16.52
N ALA A 117 1.29 -2.50 15.89
CA ALA A 117 0.19 -1.83 16.56
C ALA A 117 -1.14 -2.15 15.89
N ILE A 118 -2.24 -2.04 16.63
CA ILE A 118 -3.60 -2.27 16.12
C ILE A 118 -4.48 -1.04 16.25
N LEU A 119 -5.30 -0.83 15.23
CA LEU A 119 -6.48 0.02 15.25
C LEU A 119 -7.72 -0.90 15.37
N PRO A 120 -8.37 -0.95 16.54
CA PRO A 120 -9.52 -1.83 16.75
C PRO A 120 -10.68 -1.50 15.81
N GLY A 121 -11.25 -2.53 15.20
CA GLY A 121 -12.51 -2.46 14.46
C GLY A 121 -13.70 -2.91 15.31
N ARG A 122 -14.91 -2.80 14.74
CA ARG A 122 -16.16 -3.28 15.35
C ARG A 122 -16.19 -4.82 15.48
N LYS A 123 -15.61 -5.51 14.50
CA LYS A 123 -15.35 -6.95 14.46
C LYS A 123 -13.90 -7.19 14.85
N SER A 124 -13.68 -7.51 16.12
CA SER A 124 -12.33 -7.76 16.63
C SER A 124 -11.73 -9.06 16.11
N ASP A 125 -12.56 -10.01 15.68
CA ASP A 125 -12.19 -11.34 15.19
C ASP A 125 -11.65 -11.33 13.75
N GLU A 126 -11.93 -10.31 12.94
CA GLU A 126 -11.40 -10.17 11.58
C GLU A 126 -10.26 -9.16 11.52
N ILE A 127 -9.15 -9.53 10.86
CA ILE A 127 -7.92 -8.76 10.80
C ILE A 127 -7.55 -8.41 9.35
N VAL A 128 -7.17 -7.16 9.11
CA VAL A 128 -6.43 -6.73 7.92
C VAL A 128 -5.05 -6.26 8.34
N ILE A 129 -4.00 -6.79 7.73
CA ILE A 129 -2.61 -6.43 8.05
C ILE A 129 -2.06 -5.52 6.95
N LEU A 130 -1.41 -4.42 7.34
CA LEU A 130 -0.55 -3.61 6.48
C LEU A 130 0.87 -3.64 7.03
N SER A 131 1.84 -3.97 6.18
CA SER A 131 3.24 -4.09 6.59
C SER A 131 4.22 -3.47 5.61
N ALA A 132 5.43 -3.28 6.12
CA ALA A 132 6.67 -3.03 5.40
C ALA A 132 7.82 -3.48 6.30
N HIS A 133 8.95 -3.94 5.76
CA HIS A 133 10.15 -4.13 6.58
C HIS A 133 10.85 -2.80 6.79
N TYR A 134 11.47 -2.64 7.96
CA TYR A 134 12.17 -1.40 8.33
C TYR A 134 13.68 -1.58 8.40
N ASP A 135 14.18 -2.82 8.43
CA ASP A 135 15.61 -3.10 8.40
C ASP A 135 16.20 -2.79 7.03
N HIS A 136 17.53 -2.71 6.99
CA HIS A 136 18.28 -2.72 5.75
C HIS A 136 19.71 -3.25 6.01
N LEU A 137 20.58 -3.15 5.00
CA LEU A 137 21.88 -3.80 4.94
C LEU A 137 22.96 -3.25 5.91
N GLY A 138 22.75 -2.07 6.50
CA GLY A 138 23.66 -1.48 7.46
C GLY A 138 24.88 -0.78 6.84
N VAL A 139 26.06 -1.08 7.37
CA VAL A 139 27.34 -0.51 6.92
C VAL A 139 28.23 -1.64 6.42
N SER A 140 28.73 -1.51 5.19
CA SER A 140 29.67 -2.46 4.59
C SER A 140 30.80 -1.71 3.89
N LYS A 141 32.04 -2.19 4.03
CA LYS A 141 33.25 -1.59 3.44
C LYS A 141 33.30 -0.05 3.59
N ASN A 142 33.02 0.44 4.79
CA ASN A 142 32.95 1.88 5.16
C ASN A 142 31.88 2.72 4.43
N SER A 143 30.94 2.07 3.75
CA SER A 143 29.81 2.74 3.11
C SER A 143 28.52 2.42 3.86
N VAL A 144 27.72 3.45 4.13
CA VAL A 144 26.36 3.30 4.65
C VAL A 144 25.45 2.93 3.48
N TYR A 145 24.55 1.98 3.69
CA TYR A 145 23.50 1.59 2.75
C TYR A 145 22.22 2.25 3.26
N PRO A 146 21.75 3.36 2.68
CA PRO A 146 20.69 4.14 3.31
C PRO A 146 19.30 3.49 3.20
N GLY A 147 19.03 2.79 2.09
CA GLY A 147 17.78 2.09 1.88
C GLY A 147 16.58 3.05 1.80
N ALA A 148 16.68 4.07 0.97
CA ALA A 148 15.62 5.08 0.82
C ALA A 148 14.39 4.52 0.09
N ASP A 149 14.59 3.82 -1.03
CA ASP A 149 13.52 3.07 -1.64
C ASP A 149 13.29 1.75 -0.89
N ASP A 150 14.37 1.09 -0.48
CA ASP A 150 14.40 -0.24 0.14
C ASP A 150 14.77 -0.20 1.65
N ASN A 151 13.83 -0.19 2.58
CA ASN A 151 12.38 -0.03 2.36
C ASN A 151 11.81 1.10 3.21
N ALA A 152 12.55 2.22 3.31
CA ALA A 152 12.03 3.42 3.96
C ALA A 152 10.76 3.95 3.27
N SER A 153 10.64 3.76 1.96
CA SER A 153 9.45 4.11 1.18
C SER A 153 8.19 3.35 1.63
N GLY A 154 8.28 2.04 1.84
CA GLY A 154 7.17 1.21 2.34
C GLY A 154 6.80 1.55 3.78
N VAL A 155 7.79 1.80 4.64
CA VAL A 155 7.54 2.24 6.02
C VAL A 155 6.84 3.60 6.05
N ALA A 156 7.27 4.55 5.22
CA ALA A 156 6.64 5.86 5.10
C ALA A 156 5.16 5.75 4.68
N LEU A 157 4.87 4.90 3.69
CA LEU A 157 3.51 4.56 3.27
C LEU A 157 2.68 4.01 4.43
N MET A 158 3.21 3.02 5.16
CA MET A 158 2.51 2.40 6.29
C MET A 158 2.19 3.41 7.40
N LEU A 159 3.16 4.25 7.78
CA LEU A 159 2.98 5.25 8.84
C LEU A 159 1.95 6.32 8.46
N GLU A 160 1.94 6.77 7.21
CA GLU A 160 0.95 7.75 6.75
C GLU A 160 -0.46 7.17 6.62
N ILE A 161 -0.60 5.91 6.19
CA ILE A 161 -1.88 5.21 6.21
C ILE A 161 -2.37 5.03 7.65
N ALA A 162 -1.49 4.64 8.57
CA ALA A 162 -1.82 4.53 9.99
C ALA A 162 -2.29 5.88 10.55
N ARG A 163 -1.60 6.98 10.22
CA ARG A 163 -2.01 8.33 10.62
C ARG A 163 -3.38 8.70 10.07
N HIS A 164 -3.65 8.39 8.80
CA HIS A 164 -4.93 8.71 8.18
C HIS A 164 -6.09 7.92 8.82
N LEU A 165 -5.89 6.62 9.02
CA LEU A 165 -6.92 5.73 9.57
C LEU A 165 -7.11 5.86 11.07
N ALA A 166 -6.11 6.31 11.84
CA ALA A 166 -6.26 6.60 13.27
C ALA A 166 -7.07 7.89 13.52
N ASN A 167 -7.06 8.83 12.57
CA ASN A 167 -7.73 10.14 12.69
C ASN A 167 -9.13 10.18 12.06
N ARG A 168 -9.64 9.07 11.54
CA ARG A 168 -11.00 9.02 10.99
C ARG A 168 -12.05 9.07 12.11
N LYS A 169 -13.22 9.64 11.79
CA LYS A 169 -14.35 9.74 12.73
C LYS A 169 -14.95 8.38 13.10
N THR A 170 -15.02 7.45 12.15
CA THR A 170 -15.70 6.15 12.30
C THR A 170 -14.70 5.00 12.33
N PRO A 171 -14.76 4.10 13.33
CA PRO A 171 -13.89 2.93 13.37
C PRO A 171 -14.15 2.01 12.16
N PRO A 172 -13.15 1.20 11.74
CA PRO A 172 -13.34 0.19 10.70
C PRO A 172 -14.28 -0.91 11.18
N ASP A 173 -14.77 -1.72 10.25
CA ASP A 173 -15.39 -2.99 10.63
C ASP A 173 -14.36 -3.97 11.15
N ARG A 174 -13.27 -4.20 10.42
CA ARG A 174 -12.21 -5.14 10.78
C ARG A 174 -11.11 -4.44 11.55
N THR A 175 -10.48 -5.16 12.47
CA THR A 175 -9.29 -4.64 13.14
C THR A 175 -8.14 -4.54 12.13
N ILE A 176 -7.42 -3.42 12.14
CA ILE A 176 -6.27 -3.20 11.26
C ILE A 176 -5.01 -3.34 12.09
N ALA A 177 -4.11 -4.22 11.68
CA ALA A 177 -2.78 -4.35 12.27
C ALA A 177 -1.73 -3.70 11.34
N PHE A 178 -0.93 -2.80 11.89
CA PHE A 178 0.24 -2.24 11.23
C PHE A 178 1.48 -2.96 11.74
N VAL A 179 2.28 -3.54 10.85
CA VAL A 179 3.43 -4.39 11.24
C VAL A 179 4.69 -3.98 10.49
N GLY A 180 5.67 -3.49 11.23
CA GLY A 180 7.04 -3.29 10.74
C GLY A 180 7.87 -4.56 10.94
N PHE A 181 8.29 -5.21 9.86
CA PHE A 181 9.16 -6.39 9.94
C PHE A 181 10.63 -6.00 10.07
N ASP A 182 11.39 -6.81 10.80
CA ASP A 182 12.84 -6.71 10.94
C ASP A 182 13.48 -7.95 10.31
N LEU A 183 14.75 -7.84 9.93
CA LEU A 183 15.54 -8.92 9.34
C LEU A 183 14.89 -9.52 8.08
N GLU A 184 14.21 -8.71 7.27
CA GLU A 184 13.74 -9.11 5.93
C GLU A 184 14.94 -9.47 5.04
N GLU A 185 15.96 -8.62 5.08
CA GLU A 185 17.22 -8.76 4.33
C GLU A 185 18.03 -9.99 4.75
N ARG A 186 17.61 -10.62 5.85
CA ARG A 186 18.13 -11.89 6.35
C ARG A 186 17.13 -13.00 6.14
N LEU A 187 16.67 -13.14 4.90
CA LEU A 187 15.75 -14.18 4.46
C LEU A 187 14.42 -14.08 5.21
N LEU A 188 13.73 -12.94 5.11
CA LEU A 188 12.35 -12.74 5.57
C LEU A 188 12.14 -13.14 7.03
N TRP A 189 13.15 -12.99 7.89
CA TRP A 189 13.14 -13.66 9.19
C TRP A 189 12.03 -13.13 10.09
N GLY A 190 11.81 -11.82 10.10
CA GLY A 190 10.73 -11.18 10.85
C GLY A 190 9.35 -11.68 10.45
N SER A 191 9.02 -11.65 9.15
CA SER A 191 7.71 -12.11 8.65
C SER A 191 7.53 -13.63 8.78
N ARG A 192 8.58 -14.43 8.59
CA ARG A 192 8.56 -15.88 8.85
C ARG A 192 8.27 -16.19 10.30
N TRP A 193 8.94 -15.50 11.22
CA TRP A 193 8.71 -15.66 12.65
C TRP A 193 7.30 -15.24 13.03
N PHE A 194 6.80 -14.11 12.51
CA PHE A 194 5.44 -13.63 12.74
C PHE A 194 4.40 -14.63 12.26
N ALA A 195 4.52 -15.15 11.04
CA ALA A 195 3.57 -16.12 10.48
C ALA A 195 3.62 -17.48 11.19
N ALA A 196 4.74 -17.83 11.84
CA ALA A 196 4.86 -19.02 12.66
C ALA A 196 4.35 -18.81 14.11
N HIS A 197 4.43 -17.58 14.62
CA HIS A 197 4.02 -17.22 15.98
C HIS A 197 3.11 -15.98 15.98
N PRO A 198 1.97 -16.04 15.29
CA PRO A 198 1.10 -14.89 15.15
C PRO A 198 0.39 -14.60 16.50
N PRO A 199 0.04 -13.34 16.78
CA PRO A 199 -0.72 -12.98 17.98
C PRO A 199 -2.17 -13.51 17.97
N TRP A 200 -2.61 -14.08 16.84
CA TRP A 200 -3.91 -14.69 16.62
C TRP A 200 -3.83 -15.78 15.54
N PRO A 201 -4.81 -16.70 15.47
CA PRO A 201 -4.92 -17.64 14.35
C PRO A 201 -4.92 -16.92 12.99
N LEU A 202 -4.17 -17.41 12.02
CA LEU A 202 -4.03 -16.74 10.71
C LEU A 202 -5.30 -16.77 9.88
N GLU A 203 -6.23 -17.67 10.19
CA GLU A 203 -7.56 -17.77 9.58
C GLU A 203 -8.39 -16.49 9.82
N ARG A 204 -8.04 -15.71 10.85
CA ARG A 204 -8.64 -14.39 11.11
C ARG A 204 -8.15 -13.30 10.16
N VAL A 205 -7.05 -13.52 9.45
CA VAL A 205 -6.47 -12.53 8.53
C VAL A 205 -7.20 -12.60 7.20
N LYS A 206 -8.04 -11.60 6.95
CA LYS A 206 -8.82 -11.44 5.70
C LYS A 206 -7.99 -10.88 4.56
N LEU A 207 -6.94 -10.12 4.89
CA LEU A 207 -6.00 -9.59 3.91
C LEU A 207 -4.67 -9.23 4.58
N PHE A 208 -3.57 -9.65 3.97
CA PHE A 208 -2.22 -9.18 4.26
C PHE A 208 -1.72 -8.27 3.12
N ILE A 209 -1.38 -7.03 3.41
CA ILE A 209 -0.77 -6.10 2.45
C ILE A 209 0.66 -5.84 2.88
N THR A 210 1.63 -6.00 1.97
CA THR A 210 2.99 -5.49 2.19
C THR A 210 3.44 -4.61 1.03
N ALA A 211 4.21 -3.57 1.34
CA ALA A 211 4.79 -2.65 0.38
C ALA A 211 6.30 -2.67 0.49
N ASP A 212 6.98 -2.80 -0.65
CA ASP A 212 8.44 -2.90 -0.73
C ASP A 212 8.98 -2.25 -1.99
N MET A 213 9.87 -1.28 -1.82
CA MET A 213 10.38 -0.44 -2.91
C MET A 213 9.26 0.25 -3.69
N VAL A 214 8.60 1.23 -3.08
CA VAL A 214 7.44 1.96 -3.65
C VAL A 214 7.73 3.43 -3.98
N GLY A 215 9.00 3.80 -4.01
CA GLY A 215 9.51 5.14 -4.24
C GLY A 215 10.22 5.35 -5.57
N ARG A 216 10.54 4.31 -6.35
CA ARG A 216 11.23 4.45 -7.66
C ARG A 216 10.50 3.70 -8.78
N SER A 217 11.25 3.19 -9.75
CA SER A 217 10.74 2.50 -10.95
C SER A 217 11.73 1.44 -11.40
N LEU A 218 11.20 0.29 -11.82
CA LEU A 218 11.93 -0.83 -12.40
C LEU A 218 12.96 -0.34 -13.41
N GLY A 219 14.24 -0.63 -13.18
CA GLY A 219 15.34 -0.27 -14.08
C GLY A 219 15.46 1.22 -14.39
N ASN A 220 14.94 2.12 -13.54
CA ASN A 220 14.75 3.55 -13.84
C ASN A 220 13.93 3.82 -15.11
N LEU A 221 13.09 2.88 -15.53
CA LEU A 221 12.16 3.10 -16.64
C LEU A 221 11.17 4.23 -16.28
N PRO A 222 10.74 5.06 -17.25
CA PRO A 222 9.76 6.12 -17.05
C PRO A 222 8.34 5.53 -16.94
N LEU A 223 8.17 4.67 -15.95
CA LEU A 223 6.94 3.96 -15.66
C LEU A 223 6.20 4.68 -14.53
N PRO A 224 5.01 5.26 -14.79
CA PRO A 224 4.12 5.69 -13.73
C PRO A 224 3.43 4.48 -13.08
N THR A 225 4.12 3.36 -12.93
CA THR A 225 3.52 2.06 -12.59
C THR A 225 3.90 1.62 -11.19
N VAL A 226 2.94 1.03 -10.48
CA VAL A 226 3.17 0.16 -9.33
C VAL A 226 2.71 -1.25 -9.68
N PHE A 227 3.52 -2.24 -9.38
CA PHE A 227 3.16 -3.65 -9.50
C PHE A 227 2.31 -4.07 -8.30
N CYS A 228 1.24 -4.79 -8.56
CA CYS A 228 0.33 -5.34 -7.56
C CYS A 228 0.22 -6.86 -7.74
N LEU A 229 0.76 -7.61 -6.81
CA LEU A 229 0.81 -9.08 -6.85
C LEU A 229 -0.12 -9.68 -5.79
N GLY A 230 -0.53 -10.94 -5.97
CA GLY A 230 -1.30 -11.74 -4.99
C GLY A 230 -2.80 -11.81 -5.27
N SER A 231 -3.34 -10.86 -6.05
CA SER A 231 -4.77 -10.84 -6.41
C SER A 231 -5.22 -12.03 -7.27
N GLU A 232 -4.29 -12.76 -7.90
CA GLU A 232 -4.56 -13.93 -8.75
C GLU A 232 -5.19 -15.10 -7.98
N HIS A 233 -4.93 -15.18 -6.68
CA HIS A 233 -5.47 -16.18 -5.75
C HIS A 233 -6.66 -15.66 -4.93
N ALA A 234 -7.17 -14.46 -5.20
CA ALA A 234 -8.33 -13.90 -4.49
C ALA A 234 -9.18 -13.02 -5.44
N PRO A 235 -10.17 -13.60 -6.15
CA PRO A 235 -11.00 -12.88 -7.12
C PRO A 235 -11.66 -11.61 -6.55
N GLN A 236 -12.05 -11.64 -5.27
CA GLN A 236 -12.62 -10.50 -4.55
C GLN A 236 -11.63 -9.32 -4.52
N LEU A 237 -10.31 -9.57 -4.40
CA LEU A 237 -9.30 -8.52 -4.46
C LEU A 237 -9.18 -7.92 -5.87
N ARG A 238 -9.39 -8.71 -6.93
CA ARG A 238 -9.46 -8.16 -8.30
C ARG A 238 -10.63 -7.19 -8.43
N THR A 239 -11.80 -7.55 -7.92
CA THR A 239 -12.97 -6.65 -7.88
C THR A 239 -12.70 -5.39 -7.06
N VAL A 240 -12.01 -5.50 -5.92
CA VAL A 240 -11.59 -4.33 -5.13
C VAL A 240 -10.65 -3.44 -5.94
N LEU A 241 -9.63 -4.01 -6.59
CA LEU A 241 -8.70 -3.27 -7.43
C LEU A 241 -9.39 -2.56 -8.59
N ASP A 242 -10.33 -3.23 -9.27
CA ASP A 242 -11.09 -2.65 -10.39
C ASP A 242 -12.01 -1.51 -9.90
N ARG A 243 -12.63 -1.66 -8.72
CA ARG A 243 -13.52 -0.66 -8.13
C ARG A 243 -12.75 0.57 -7.64
N VAL A 244 -11.61 0.38 -6.98
CA VAL A 244 -10.75 1.48 -6.51
C VAL A 244 -10.12 2.20 -7.70
N GLY A 245 -9.75 1.47 -8.74
CA GLY A 245 -9.06 2.02 -9.90
C GLY A 245 -7.64 2.49 -9.57
N SER A 246 -7.10 3.38 -10.40
CA SER A 246 -5.77 3.95 -10.22
C SER A 246 -5.85 5.46 -10.00
N PRO A 247 -5.10 6.03 -9.03
CA PRO A 247 -4.93 7.48 -8.92
C PRO A 247 -4.43 8.09 -10.22
N ARG A 248 -4.84 9.33 -10.53
CA ARG A 248 -4.39 10.04 -11.73
C ARG A 248 -2.85 10.09 -11.79
N GLY A 249 -2.30 9.66 -12.93
CA GLY A 249 -0.85 9.62 -13.14
C GLY A 249 -0.15 8.44 -12.46
N LEU A 250 -0.90 7.42 -12.04
CA LEU A 250 -0.40 6.12 -11.62
C LEU A 250 -1.13 5.02 -12.41
N GLU A 251 -0.41 3.97 -12.79
CA GLU A 251 -0.92 2.76 -13.40
C GLU A 251 -0.69 1.59 -12.43
N VAL A 252 -1.69 0.74 -12.24
CA VAL A 252 -1.55 -0.50 -11.47
C VAL A 252 -1.33 -1.67 -12.42
N ALA A 253 -0.13 -2.24 -12.42
CA ALA A 253 0.20 -3.43 -13.19
C ALA A 253 0.03 -4.68 -12.32
N ARG A 254 -1.04 -5.44 -12.57
CA ARG A 254 -1.28 -6.70 -11.85
C ARG A 254 -0.43 -7.82 -12.42
N LEU A 255 0.33 -8.50 -11.57
CA LEU A 255 1.18 -9.63 -11.93
C LEU A 255 0.90 -10.80 -10.98
N GLY A 256 1.06 -12.04 -11.45
CA GLY A 256 1.10 -13.20 -10.56
C GLY A 256 2.39 -13.23 -9.74
N ALA A 257 2.32 -13.62 -8.48
CA ALA A 257 3.48 -13.74 -7.61
C ALA A 257 4.47 -14.82 -8.10
N ASP A 258 4.01 -15.80 -8.86
CA ASP A 258 4.83 -16.82 -9.48
C ASP A 258 5.67 -16.31 -10.66
N LEU A 259 5.34 -15.16 -11.27
CA LEU A 259 6.18 -14.53 -12.30
C LEU A 259 7.48 -13.97 -11.72
N VAL A 260 7.49 -13.62 -10.43
CA VAL A 260 8.65 -12.99 -9.76
C VAL A 260 9.26 -13.87 -8.66
N GLY A 261 8.51 -14.85 -8.15
CA GLY A 261 8.90 -15.70 -7.02
C GLY A 261 8.81 -14.98 -5.68
N THR A 262 9.11 -15.67 -4.57
CA THR A 262 9.10 -15.05 -3.23
C THR A 262 10.21 -14.01 -3.10
N ARG A 263 9.84 -12.74 -3.03
CA ARG A 263 10.79 -11.60 -3.02
C ARG A 263 10.65 -10.65 -1.83
N SER A 264 9.61 -10.80 -1.01
CA SER A 264 9.34 -9.92 0.14
C SER A 264 8.43 -10.64 1.16
N ASP A 265 8.01 -9.93 2.20
CA ASP A 265 7.32 -10.43 3.39
C ASP A 265 5.98 -11.13 3.17
N TYR A 266 5.43 -11.10 1.95
CA TYR A 266 4.20 -11.82 1.62
C TYR A 266 4.40 -13.34 1.53
N GLY A 267 5.62 -13.81 1.34
CA GLY A 267 5.93 -15.23 1.15
C GLY A 267 5.34 -16.16 2.21
N PRO A 268 5.63 -15.94 3.51
CA PRO A 268 5.10 -16.78 4.60
C PRO A 268 3.58 -16.82 4.70
N PHE A 269 2.90 -15.76 4.24
CA PHE A 269 1.45 -15.64 4.21
C PHE A 269 0.85 -16.35 2.98
N ARG A 270 1.47 -16.18 1.80
CA ARG A 270 1.14 -16.92 0.58
C ARG A 270 1.23 -18.43 0.80
N ASP A 271 2.32 -18.90 1.39
CA ASP A 271 2.56 -20.33 1.64
C ASP A 271 1.52 -20.92 2.62
N ARG A 272 0.85 -20.07 3.40
CA ARG A 272 -0.26 -20.42 4.31
C ARG A 272 -1.64 -20.08 3.74
N LYS A 273 -1.72 -19.74 2.45
CA LYS A 273 -2.97 -19.42 1.74
C LYS A 273 -3.75 -18.26 2.37
N VAL A 274 -3.05 -17.28 2.94
CA VAL A 274 -3.67 -16.03 3.38
C VAL A 274 -3.80 -15.10 2.16
N PRO A 275 -4.98 -14.54 1.85
CA PRO A 275 -5.12 -13.55 0.79
C PRO A 275 -4.17 -12.39 1.00
N PHE A 276 -3.43 -12.01 -0.04
CA PHE A 276 -2.42 -10.96 0.08
C PHE A 276 -2.41 -10.02 -1.12
N LEU A 277 -1.90 -8.81 -0.88
CA LEU A 277 -1.45 -7.89 -1.93
C LEU A 277 -0.02 -7.45 -1.65
N PHE A 278 0.82 -7.52 -2.67
CA PHE A 278 2.18 -7.01 -2.62
C PHE A 278 2.34 -5.85 -3.58
N PHE A 279 2.81 -4.71 -3.07
CA PHE A 279 3.07 -3.51 -3.86
C PHE A 279 4.56 -3.24 -3.98
N SER A 280 5.05 -3.12 -5.21
CA SER A 280 6.44 -2.75 -5.50
C SER A 280 6.55 -1.99 -6.81
N THR A 281 7.60 -1.20 -6.97
CA THR A 281 7.95 -0.57 -8.23
C THR A 281 9.07 -1.27 -8.98
N GLY A 282 9.59 -2.38 -8.43
CA GLY A 282 10.63 -3.23 -9.02
C GLY A 282 12.05 -2.74 -8.74
N GLU A 283 13.03 -3.63 -8.97
CA GLU A 283 14.45 -3.36 -8.73
C GLU A 283 14.99 -2.25 -9.64
N HIS A 284 15.97 -1.49 -9.15
CA HIS A 284 16.61 -0.39 -9.88
C HIS A 284 18.14 -0.42 -9.69
N PRO A 285 18.95 0.26 -10.54
CA PRO A 285 20.42 0.15 -10.50
C PRO A 285 21.12 0.56 -9.19
N ASP A 286 20.42 1.24 -8.28
CA ASP A 286 20.94 1.57 -6.94
C ASP A 286 20.48 0.59 -5.84
N TYR A 287 19.70 -0.45 -6.16
CA TYR A 287 19.19 -1.44 -5.21
C TYR A 287 20.35 -2.16 -4.51
N HIS A 288 20.27 -2.32 -3.19
CA HIS A 288 21.36 -2.84 -2.36
C HIS A 288 22.70 -2.12 -2.58
N THR A 289 22.67 -0.80 -2.80
CA THR A 289 23.90 0.01 -2.91
C THR A 289 23.85 1.23 -2.00
N PRO A 290 25.02 1.84 -1.67
CA PRO A 290 25.09 3.11 -0.96
C PRO A 290 24.39 4.29 -1.67
N ARG A 291 23.95 4.11 -2.92
CA ARG A 291 23.34 5.14 -3.75
C ARG A 291 21.81 5.11 -3.71
N ASP A 292 21.19 4.21 -2.96
CA ASP A 292 19.75 4.26 -2.68
C ASP A 292 19.45 5.34 -1.62
N THR A 293 19.44 6.59 -2.07
CA THR A 293 19.34 7.78 -1.21
C THR A 293 18.01 8.52 -1.38
N PRO A 294 17.55 9.29 -0.38
CA PRO A 294 16.26 9.99 -0.41
C PRO A 294 16.04 10.89 -1.62
N GLU A 295 17.10 11.50 -2.16
CA GLU A 295 17.02 12.44 -3.28
C GLU A 295 16.56 11.79 -4.58
N LYS A 296 16.67 10.46 -4.69
CA LYS A 296 16.27 9.69 -5.87
C LYS A 296 14.85 9.15 -5.80
N VAL A 297 14.17 9.33 -4.67
CA VAL A 297 12.80 8.87 -4.49
C VAL A 297 11.83 9.81 -5.23
N ASP A 298 10.96 9.24 -6.05
CA ASP A 298 9.82 9.91 -6.66
C ASP A 298 8.71 10.04 -5.61
N PHE A 299 8.83 11.07 -4.76
CA PHE A 299 7.84 11.32 -3.70
C PHE A 299 6.41 11.54 -4.22
N PRO A 300 6.16 12.25 -5.34
CA PRO A 300 4.83 12.32 -5.93
C PRO A 300 4.24 10.95 -6.26
N LYS A 301 5.04 10.03 -6.83
CA LYS A 301 4.60 8.66 -7.11
C LYS A 301 4.36 7.87 -5.81
N LEU A 302 5.26 7.97 -4.83
CA LEU A 302 5.08 7.35 -3.51
C LEU A 302 3.77 7.80 -2.84
N ALA A 303 3.46 9.09 -2.88
CA ALA A 303 2.21 9.63 -2.34
C ALA A 303 0.98 9.07 -3.08
N ARG A 304 1.02 8.96 -4.42
CA ARG A 304 -0.05 8.32 -5.21
C ARG A 304 -0.24 6.85 -4.83
N ILE A 305 0.85 6.09 -4.72
CA ILE A 305 0.81 4.67 -4.30
C ILE A 305 0.23 4.55 -2.88
N THR A 306 0.62 5.46 -1.98
CA THR A 306 0.11 5.48 -0.60
C THR A 306 -1.40 5.71 -0.56
N ASN A 307 -1.94 6.60 -1.38
CA ASN A 307 -3.40 6.79 -1.48
C ASN A 307 -4.12 5.59 -2.11
N LEU A 308 -3.50 4.93 -3.10
CA LEU A 308 -4.04 3.70 -3.68
C LEU A 308 -4.17 2.60 -2.62
N VAL A 309 -3.09 2.34 -1.87
CA VAL A 309 -3.08 1.30 -0.82
C VAL A 309 -4.05 1.66 0.30
N LEU A 310 -4.16 2.94 0.69
CA LEU A 310 -5.17 3.41 1.64
C LEU A 310 -6.59 3.07 1.18
N ALA A 311 -6.93 3.35 -0.08
CA ALA A 311 -8.26 3.11 -0.63
C ALA A 311 -8.60 1.60 -0.66
N ILE A 312 -7.66 0.76 -1.11
CA ILE A 312 -7.82 -0.70 -1.14
C ILE A 312 -7.98 -1.26 0.27
N LEU A 313 -7.10 -0.85 1.20
CA LEU A 313 -7.17 -1.30 2.58
C LEU A 313 -8.51 -0.89 3.19
N THR A 314 -8.98 0.32 2.94
CA THR A 314 -10.26 0.82 3.46
C THR A 314 -11.45 0.00 2.96
N GLU A 315 -11.50 -0.37 1.66
CA GLU A 315 -12.57 -1.23 1.13
C GLU A 315 -12.69 -2.56 1.90
N VAL A 316 -11.54 -3.18 2.22
CA VAL A 316 -11.53 -4.46 2.92
C VAL A 316 -11.72 -4.25 4.43
N ALA A 317 -11.13 -3.23 5.04
CA ALA A 317 -11.28 -2.95 6.46
C ALA A 317 -12.71 -2.52 6.84
N ASP A 318 -13.44 -1.90 5.91
CA ASP A 318 -14.85 -1.53 6.07
C ASP A 318 -15.82 -2.65 5.60
N GLY A 319 -15.33 -3.88 5.40
CA GLY A 319 -16.16 -5.04 5.10
C GLY A 319 -16.86 -5.03 3.73
N ARG A 320 -16.44 -4.18 2.78
CA ARG A 320 -17.05 -4.09 1.43
C ARG A 320 -16.57 -5.18 0.47
N ALA A 321 -15.62 -5.98 0.91
CA ALA A 321 -15.17 -7.21 0.28
C ALA A 321 -14.73 -8.20 1.37
N ASP A 322 -14.90 -9.51 1.13
CA ASP A 322 -14.39 -10.57 1.99
C ASP A 322 -13.46 -11.47 1.17
N PRO A 323 -12.15 -11.13 1.10
CA PRO A 323 -11.20 -11.90 0.31
C PRO A 323 -11.01 -13.29 0.87
N GLU A 324 -10.99 -14.27 -0.04
CA GLU A 324 -10.71 -15.66 0.28
C GLU A 324 -9.69 -16.19 -0.72
N TRP A 325 -8.85 -17.12 -0.26
CA TRP A 325 -7.87 -17.77 -1.11
C TRP A 325 -8.52 -18.83 -1.98
N VAL A 326 -8.18 -18.83 -3.27
CA VAL A 326 -8.53 -19.88 -4.21
C VAL A 326 -7.27 -20.51 -4.80
N ASP A 327 -7.22 -21.84 -4.85
CA ASP A 327 -6.06 -22.55 -5.41
C ASP A 327 -5.98 -22.43 -6.94
N LYS A 328 -7.13 -22.29 -7.60
CA LYS A 328 -7.21 -22.15 -9.06
C LYS A 328 -7.23 -20.69 -9.47
N VAL A 329 -6.11 -20.23 -10.00
CA VAL A 329 -5.95 -18.87 -10.54
C VAL A 329 -6.84 -18.67 -11.77
N GLN A 330 -7.55 -17.54 -11.81
CA GLN A 330 -8.24 -17.09 -13.02
C GLN A 330 -7.28 -16.36 -13.94
N LEU A 331 -7.04 -16.94 -15.12
CA LEU A 331 -6.15 -16.32 -16.11
C LEU A 331 -6.82 -15.08 -16.71
N GLY A 332 -6.05 -13.99 -16.81
CA GLY A 332 -6.49 -12.75 -17.43
C GLY A 332 -5.39 -12.11 -18.24
N LEU A 333 -5.72 -11.00 -18.90
CA LEU A 333 -4.79 -10.28 -19.78
C LEU A 333 -3.90 -9.27 -19.03
N ASP A 334 -3.96 -9.22 -17.71
CA ASP A 334 -3.18 -8.26 -16.92
C ASP A 334 -1.67 -8.52 -17.01
N GLU A 335 -1.25 -9.78 -16.80
CA GLU A 335 0.14 -10.23 -16.92
C GLU A 335 0.76 -9.92 -18.29
N PRO A 336 0.17 -10.36 -19.43
CA PRO A 336 0.73 -10.05 -20.75
C PRO A 336 0.68 -8.54 -21.06
N ARG A 337 -0.31 -7.78 -20.57
CA ARG A 337 -0.35 -6.31 -20.75
C ARG A 337 0.81 -5.63 -20.05
N ALA A 338 1.07 -6.00 -18.80
CA ALA A 338 2.18 -5.46 -18.02
C ALA A 338 3.53 -5.81 -18.66
N LEU A 339 3.75 -7.08 -19.02
CA LEU A 339 4.99 -7.53 -19.66
C LEU A 339 5.19 -6.90 -21.04
N HIS A 340 4.13 -6.77 -21.85
CA HIS A 340 4.20 -6.08 -23.14
C HIS A 340 4.62 -4.62 -22.96
N ARG A 341 4.05 -3.92 -21.98
CA ARG A 341 4.40 -2.51 -21.69
C ARG A 341 5.87 -2.36 -21.31
N ILE A 342 6.34 -3.17 -20.36
CA ILE A 342 7.75 -3.16 -19.90
C ILE A 342 8.68 -3.43 -21.08
N THR A 343 8.48 -4.56 -21.77
CA THR A 343 9.35 -4.97 -22.88
C THR A 343 9.28 -4.02 -24.07
N SER A 344 8.17 -3.31 -24.29
CA SER A 344 8.09 -2.25 -25.31
C SER A 344 8.97 -1.05 -24.97
N LEU A 345 8.96 -0.61 -23.70
CA LEU A 345 9.83 0.46 -23.22
C LEU A 345 11.30 0.07 -23.27
N MET A 346 11.63 -1.20 -23.04
CA MET A 346 13.00 -1.70 -23.14
C MET A 346 13.55 -1.71 -24.57
N MET A 347 12.66 -1.73 -25.57
CA MET A 347 13.04 -1.73 -26.99
C MET A 347 13.27 -0.32 -27.55
N GLU A 348 13.19 0.72 -26.71
CA GLU A 348 13.63 2.08 -27.08
C GLU A 348 15.15 2.08 -27.36
N GLU A 349 15.58 2.80 -28.41
CA GLU A 349 16.94 2.70 -28.96
C GLU A 349 18.04 2.94 -27.92
N GLU A 350 17.86 3.92 -27.04
CA GLU A 350 18.81 4.23 -25.97
C GLU A 350 19.00 3.07 -24.99
N ARG A 351 17.94 2.31 -24.69
CA ARG A 351 17.97 1.19 -23.75
C ARG A 351 18.51 -0.08 -24.38
N LEU A 352 18.31 -0.25 -25.69
CA LEU A 352 18.91 -1.35 -26.44
C LEU A 352 20.44 -1.34 -26.40
N LYS A 353 21.07 -0.15 -26.30
CA LYS A 353 22.54 -0.02 -26.22
C LYS A 353 23.13 -0.67 -24.97
N GLY A 354 22.35 -0.77 -23.89
CA GLY A 354 22.76 -1.41 -22.64
C GLY A 354 22.60 -2.94 -22.62
N LEU A 355 21.98 -3.53 -23.65
CA LEU A 355 21.66 -4.95 -23.69
C LEU A 355 22.58 -5.73 -24.64
N THR A 356 22.95 -6.94 -24.25
CA THR A 356 23.53 -7.97 -25.11
C THR A 356 22.52 -8.47 -26.14
N ASP A 357 22.99 -9.10 -27.21
CA ASP A 357 22.08 -9.59 -28.26
C ASP A 357 21.13 -10.69 -27.77
N LEU A 358 21.56 -11.51 -26.82
CA LEU A 358 20.70 -12.50 -26.17
C LEU A 358 19.59 -11.83 -25.35
N GLN A 359 19.94 -10.79 -24.56
CA GLN A 359 18.94 -10.01 -23.80
C GLN A 359 17.95 -9.30 -24.74
N LYS A 360 18.42 -8.70 -25.84
CA LYS A 360 17.55 -8.10 -26.87
C LYS A 360 16.60 -9.12 -27.47
N LEU A 361 17.09 -10.32 -27.79
CA LEU A 361 16.27 -11.41 -28.32
C LEU A 361 15.20 -11.83 -27.30
N LEU A 362 15.56 -11.98 -26.03
CA LEU A 362 14.62 -12.34 -24.95
C LEU A 362 13.53 -11.27 -24.77
N VAL A 363 13.91 -9.99 -24.71
CA VAL A 363 12.97 -8.86 -24.61
C VAL A 363 12.03 -8.83 -25.82
N SER A 364 12.57 -8.92 -27.04
CA SER A 364 11.79 -8.90 -28.28
C SER A 364 10.83 -10.09 -28.38
N THR A 365 11.29 -11.30 -28.04
CA THR A 365 10.47 -12.52 -28.04
C THR A 365 9.33 -12.41 -27.03
N THR A 366 9.63 -11.93 -25.82
CA THR A 366 8.60 -11.72 -24.78
C THR A 366 7.59 -10.68 -25.21
N ARG A 367 8.03 -9.54 -25.76
CA ARG A 367 7.15 -8.50 -26.30
C ARG A 367 6.21 -9.07 -27.36
N ASN A 368 6.75 -9.79 -28.34
CA ASN A 368 5.98 -10.35 -29.44
C ASN A 368 4.96 -11.38 -28.96
N LYS A 369 5.36 -12.27 -28.04
CA LYS A 369 4.45 -13.26 -27.46
C LYS A 369 3.31 -12.59 -26.67
N CYS A 370 3.62 -11.56 -25.88
CA CYS A 370 2.59 -10.82 -25.16
C CYS A 370 1.62 -10.12 -26.12
N ARG A 371 2.11 -9.50 -27.19
CA ARG A 371 1.26 -8.90 -28.23
C ARG A 371 0.32 -9.94 -28.86
N GLN A 372 0.83 -11.12 -29.24
CA GLN A 372 0.00 -12.20 -29.78
C GLN A 372 -1.14 -12.62 -28.83
N ILE A 373 -0.84 -12.73 -27.53
CA ILE A 373 -1.85 -13.08 -26.51
C ILE A 373 -2.90 -11.96 -26.39
N LEU A 374 -2.47 -10.69 -26.41
CA LEU A 374 -3.36 -9.53 -26.35
C LEU A 374 -4.27 -9.44 -27.58
N ASP A 375 -3.72 -9.63 -28.78
CA ASP A 375 -4.47 -9.62 -30.05
C ASP A 375 -5.51 -10.75 -30.09
N ALA A 376 -5.20 -11.91 -29.51
CA ALA A 376 -6.13 -13.03 -29.39
C ALA A 376 -7.26 -12.80 -28.37
N GLY A 377 -7.13 -11.80 -27.49
CA GLY A 377 -8.10 -11.48 -26.44
C GLY A 377 -8.24 -12.54 -25.34
N LYS A 378 -7.38 -13.57 -25.33
CA LYS A 378 -7.40 -14.66 -24.35
C LYS A 378 -6.00 -15.23 -24.13
N ILE A 379 -5.76 -15.74 -22.92
CA ILE A 379 -4.52 -16.39 -22.52
C ILE A 379 -4.78 -17.88 -22.24
N THR A 380 -3.95 -18.77 -22.77
CA THR A 380 -4.00 -20.21 -22.47
C THR A 380 -3.11 -20.59 -21.29
N ALA A 381 -3.28 -21.80 -20.76
CA ALA A 381 -2.40 -22.33 -19.72
C ALA A 381 -0.93 -22.42 -20.17
N ASP A 382 -0.70 -22.78 -21.44
CA ASP A 382 0.66 -22.90 -21.97
C ASP A 382 1.28 -21.52 -22.25
N ASP A 383 0.48 -20.55 -22.70
CA ASP A 383 0.92 -19.16 -22.77
C ASP A 383 1.38 -18.66 -21.40
N ARG A 384 0.60 -18.91 -20.35
CA ARG A 384 0.98 -18.50 -18.99
C ARG A 384 2.24 -19.19 -18.49
N LYS A 385 2.37 -20.52 -18.67
CA LYS A 385 3.61 -21.25 -18.33
C LYS A 385 4.82 -20.65 -19.04
N TRP A 386 4.65 -20.26 -20.30
CA TRP A 386 5.70 -19.59 -21.07
C TRP A 386 6.03 -18.22 -20.47
N LEU A 387 5.03 -17.40 -20.14
CA LEU A 387 5.23 -16.08 -19.50
C LEU A 387 5.97 -16.21 -18.18
N VAL A 388 5.63 -17.17 -17.32
CA VAL A 388 6.34 -17.41 -16.05
C VAL A 388 7.84 -17.65 -16.30
N ARG A 389 8.17 -18.52 -17.26
CA ARG A 389 9.59 -18.81 -17.61
C ARG A 389 10.29 -17.59 -18.21
N ALA A 390 9.63 -16.86 -19.09
CA ALA A 390 10.18 -15.67 -19.71
C ALA A 390 10.41 -14.55 -18.69
N SER A 391 9.47 -14.34 -17.76
CA SER A 391 9.60 -13.38 -16.66
C SER A 391 10.78 -13.72 -15.76
N ALA A 392 10.97 -14.98 -15.38
CA ALA A 392 12.14 -15.41 -14.62
C ALA A 392 13.45 -15.08 -15.37
N LEU A 393 13.54 -15.39 -16.66
CA LEU A 393 14.72 -15.07 -17.46
C LEU A 393 14.97 -13.56 -17.56
N LEU A 394 13.91 -12.74 -17.73
CA LEU A 394 14.04 -11.28 -17.75
C LEU A 394 14.57 -10.75 -16.41
N LEU A 395 14.02 -11.22 -15.29
CA LEU A 395 14.45 -10.79 -13.96
C LEU A 395 15.89 -11.19 -13.61
N PHE A 396 16.41 -12.28 -14.17
CA PHE A 396 17.78 -12.73 -13.90
C PHE A 396 18.82 -12.16 -14.85
N SER A 397 18.41 -11.78 -16.06
CA SER A 397 19.36 -11.43 -17.11
C SER A 397 19.25 -10.00 -17.60
N VAL A 398 18.16 -9.28 -17.33
CA VAL A 398 17.89 -7.98 -17.95
C VAL A 398 17.77 -6.86 -16.93
N PHE A 399 17.02 -7.11 -15.86
CA PHE A 399 16.95 -6.26 -14.68
C PHE A 399 18.02 -6.74 -13.70
#